data_AF-A0AA47EHN3-F1
#
_entry.id   AF-A0AA47EHN3-F1
#
_cell.length_a   1.000
_cell.length_b   1.000
_cell.length_c   1.000
_cell.angle_alpha   90.00
_cell.angle_beta   90.00
_cell.angle_gamma   90.00
#
_symmetry.space_group_name_H-M   'P 1'
#
loop_
_entity.id
_entity.type
_entity.pdbx_description
1 polymer ?
#
loop_
_entity_poly.entity_id
_entity_poly.type
_entity_poly.pdbx_seq_one_letter_code
_entity_poly.pdbx_strand_id
1 'polypeptide(L)'
;MNILYESKGIQLEGSSKHINLRGYFFDMNAFFETLIGRLVQNCSEGYSVKDQYSLHNMFIYTSGFNPCNRRSPTPRPNFALMKKGRVVKLLDAKYRDLWERSLPAKMLYQLAIYAVSGIGDKTATILYPTLSDIPTTAKIDINDPVSCGNIASVILQPVNLEKVAELVSGDLGELRGYVMKIIS
;
A
#
# COMPACT_ATOMS: atom_id res chain seq x y z
N MET A 1 7.77 -4.00 16.57
CA MET A 1 9.00 -3.77 15.78
C MET A 1 9.88 -5.01 15.75
N ASN A 2 10.20 -5.65 16.89
CA ASN A 2 11.06 -6.85 16.90
C ASN A 2 10.62 -8.00 15.98
N ILE A 3 9.32 -8.29 15.84
CA ILE A 3 8.86 -9.40 14.98
C ILE A 3 9.21 -9.21 13.49
N LEU A 4 9.27 -7.96 12.99
CA LEU A 4 9.69 -7.65 11.62
C LEU A 4 11.21 -7.81 11.41
N TYR A 5 11.97 -7.51 12.45
CA TYR A 5 13.44 -7.42 12.41
C TYR A 5 14.11 -8.77 12.73
N GLU A 6 13.52 -9.54 13.65
CA GLU A 6 14.06 -10.80 14.18
C GLU A 6 13.73 -12.02 13.31
N SER A 7 12.87 -11.90 12.30
CA SER A 7 12.56 -13.01 11.38
C SER A 7 13.66 -13.30 10.35
N LYS A 8 14.93 -12.97 10.66
CA LYS A 8 16.07 -13.56 9.95
C LYS A 8 16.11 -15.03 10.33
N GLY A 9 15.76 -15.88 9.38
CA GLY A 9 15.62 -17.32 9.55
C GLY A 9 16.85 -17.93 10.24
N ILE A 10 16.57 -18.76 11.25
CA ILE A 10 17.58 -19.58 11.92
C ILE A 10 18.09 -20.59 10.89
N GLN A 11 19.34 -20.41 10.45
CA GLN A 11 20.02 -21.41 9.62
C GLN A 11 20.46 -22.55 10.56
N LEU A 12 19.69 -23.64 10.55
CA LEU A 12 19.99 -24.85 11.32
C LEU A 12 21.13 -25.61 10.65
N GLU A 13 22.36 -25.35 11.07
CA GLU A 13 23.46 -26.31 10.89
C GLU A 13 23.41 -27.36 12.00
N GLY A 14 23.43 -28.64 11.62
CA GLY A 14 23.62 -29.75 12.54
C GLY A 14 22.37 -30.60 12.75
N SER A 15 22.44 -31.83 12.29
CA SER A 15 21.47 -32.90 12.45
C SER A 15 21.01 -33.06 13.92
N SER A 16 19.69 -33.24 14.09
CA SER A 16 19.00 -33.76 15.28
C SER A 16 18.76 -32.84 16.51
N LYS A 17 18.53 -31.54 16.32
CA LYS A 17 17.82 -30.73 17.35
C LYS A 17 16.52 -30.17 16.82
N HIS A 18 15.39 -30.81 17.18
CA HIS A 18 14.08 -30.20 17.04
C HIS A 18 13.94 -29.09 18.08
N ILE A 19 14.16 -27.84 17.66
CA ILE A 19 13.83 -26.66 18.47
C ILE A 19 12.33 -26.44 18.34
N ASN A 20 11.59 -26.71 19.42
CA ASN A 20 10.16 -26.40 19.48
C ASN A 20 10.00 -24.90 19.78
N LEU A 21 10.03 -24.08 18.71
CA LEU A 21 9.68 -22.68 18.80
C LEU A 21 8.18 -22.58 19.06
N ARG A 22 7.79 -21.98 20.20
CA ARG A 22 6.43 -21.49 20.41
C ARG A 22 6.19 -20.29 19.48
N GLY A 23 6.00 -20.58 18.20
CA GLY A 23 5.74 -19.59 17.17
C GLY A 23 4.25 -19.35 17.01
N TYR A 24 3.90 -18.10 16.72
CA TYR A 24 2.59 -17.76 16.18
C TYR A 24 2.76 -17.54 14.68
N PHE A 25 1.85 -18.08 13.85
CA PHE A 25 1.77 -17.69 12.45
C PHE A 25 1.26 -16.25 12.40
N PHE A 26 2.09 -15.36 11.87
CA PHE A 26 1.79 -13.95 11.80
C PHE A 26 1.55 -13.54 10.35
N ASP A 27 0.39 -12.95 10.08
CA ASP A 27 0.10 -12.41 8.75
C ASP A 27 0.86 -11.10 8.56
N MET A 28 2.03 -11.19 7.92
CA MET A 28 2.90 -10.06 7.66
C MET A 28 2.24 -8.99 6.77
N ASN A 29 1.34 -9.38 5.87
CA ASN A 29 0.60 -8.43 5.04
C ASN A 29 -0.37 -7.62 5.90
N ALA A 30 -1.21 -8.30 6.69
CA ALA A 30 -2.18 -7.63 7.56
C ALA A 30 -1.48 -6.75 8.60
N PHE A 31 -0.34 -7.20 9.13
CA PHE A 31 0.46 -6.40 10.04
C PHE A 31 1.02 -5.14 9.38
N PHE A 32 1.64 -5.28 8.20
CA PHE A 32 2.21 -4.14 7.49
C PHE A 32 1.12 -3.13 7.10
N GLU A 33 -0.03 -3.60 6.62
CA GLU A 33 -1.20 -2.77 6.36
C GLU A 33 -1.61 -1.99 7.62
N THR A 34 -1.73 -2.68 8.77
CA THR A 34 -2.09 -2.05 10.05
C THR A 34 -1.04 -1.02 10.51
N LEU A 35 0.25 -1.34 10.35
CA LEU A 35 1.36 -0.44 10.68
C LEU A 35 1.27 0.85 9.87
N ILE A 36 1.14 0.73 8.54
CA ILE A 36 1.00 1.87 7.64
C ILE A 36 -0.24 2.69 7.99
N GLY A 37 -1.39 2.05 8.19
CA GLY A 37 -2.63 2.74 8.57
C GLY A 37 -2.43 3.59 9.83
N ARG A 38 -1.82 3.04 10.87
CA ARG A 38 -1.51 3.76 12.12
C ARG A 38 -0.51 4.90 11.92
N LEU A 39 0.56 4.67 11.15
CA LEU A 39 1.55 5.71 10.87
C LEU A 39 0.93 6.90 10.16
N VAL A 40 0.18 6.65 9.09
CA VAL A 40 -0.50 7.72 8.33
C VAL A 40 -1.54 8.41 9.20
N GLN A 41 -2.34 7.68 9.97
CA GLN A 41 -3.35 8.28 10.84
C GLN A 41 -2.74 9.20 11.92
N ASN A 42 -1.63 8.78 12.54
CA ASN A 42 -1.01 9.52 13.64
C ASN A 42 -0.10 10.68 13.18
N CYS A 43 0.35 10.67 11.93
CA CYS A 43 1.33 11.63 11.43
C CYS A 43 0.80 12.62 10.38
N SER A 44 -0.41 12.42 9.88
CA SER A 44 -0.94 13.21 8.78
C SER A 44 -1.66 14.48 9.26
N GLU A 45 -0.89 15.48 9.69
CA GLU A 45 -1.47 16.78 10.06
C GLU A 45 -2.19 17.43 8.86
N GLY A 46 -3.44 17.85 9.07
CA GLY A 46 -4.28 18.44 8.03
C GLY A 46 -4.91 17.44 7.04
N TYR A 47 -4.69 16.14 7.27
CA TYR A 47 -5.37 15.07 6.56
C TYR A 47 -6.13 14.15 7.54
N SER A 48 -7.08 13.38 7.01
CA SER A 48 -7.67 12.27 7.75
C SER A 48 -7.61 11.01 6.90
N VAL A 49 -7.36 9.86 7.51
CA VAL A 49 -7.31 8.57 6.82
C VAL A 49 -8.67 7.89 6.92
N LYS A 50 -9.16 7.37 5.81
CA LYS A 50 -10.31 6.47 5.78
C LYS A 50 -9.86 5.10 5.32
N ASP A 51 -9.93 4.12 6.22
CA ASP A 51 -9.65 2.72 5.92
C ASP A 51 -10.72 2.17 4.98
N GLN A 52 -10.30 1.26 4.09
CA GLN A 52 -11.19 0.46 3.25
C GLN A 52 -12.21 1.30 2.45
N TYR A 53 -11.73 2.39 1.86
CA TYR A 53 -12.56 3.29 1.06
C TYR A 53 -13.14 2.56 -0.16
N SER A 54 -14.46 2.56 -0.30
CA SER A 54 -15.14 1.84 -1.38
C SER A 54 -15.41 2.76 -2.57
N LEU A 55 -14.92 2.39 -3.76
CA LEU A 55 -15.15 3.11 -5.01
C LEU A 55 -16.53 2.75 -5.58
N HIS A 56 -17.58 3.23 -4.92
CA HIS A 56 -18.97 2.95 -5.31
C HIS A 56 -19.26 3.42 -6.72
N ASN A 57 -20.14 2.68 -7.41
CA ASN A 57 -20.61 2.95 -8.77
C ASN A 57 -19.52 2.95 -9.84
N MET A 58 -18.28 2.58 -9.52
CA MET A 58 -17.21 2.45 -10.51
C MET A 58 -17.51 1.35 -11.52
N PHE A 59 -18.05 0.23 -11.05
CA PHE A 59 -18.58 -0.84 -11.89
C PHE A 59 -20.07 -0.97 -11.59
N ILE A 60 -20.91 -0.79 -12.61
CA ILE A 60 -22.35 -0.95 -12.51
C ILE A 60 -22.84 -1.69 -13.75
N TYR A 61 -23.80 -2.59 -13.55
CA TYR A 61 -24.49 -3.19 -14.69
C TYR A 61 -25.35 -2.14 -15.39
N THR A 62 -25.30 -2.10 -16.71
CA THR A 62 -26.20 -1.29 -17.53
C THR A 62 -27.65 -1.71 -17.28
N SER A 63 -28.55 -0.73 -17.14
CA SER A 63 -29.98 -0.98 -16.94
C SER A 63 -30.54 -1.88 -18.05
N GLY A 64 -31.32 -2.90 -17.68
CA GLY A 64 -31.88 -3.89 -18.61
C GLY A 64 -30.93 -5.03 -19.00
N PHE A 65 -29.65 -4.97 -18.63
CA PHE A 65 -28.63 -5.96 -19.03
C PHE A 65 -28.04 -6.75 -17.84
N ASN A 66 -28.83 -6.95 -16.78
CA ASN A 66 -28.48 -7.78 -15.62
C ASN A 66 -29.59 -8.80 -15.32
N PRO A 67 -29.79 -9.81 -16.20
CA PRO A 67 -30.94 -10.71 -16.13
C PRO A 67 -30.99 -11.52 -14.83
N CYS A 68 -29.85 -11.71 -14.17
CA CYS A 68 -29.75 -12.44 -12.91
C CYS A 68 -29.62 -11.52 -11.68
N ASN A 69 -29.81 -10.20 -11.82
CA ASN A 69 -29.66 -9.22 -10.74
C ASN A 69 -28.37 -9.40 -9.90
N ARG A 70 -27.26 -9.71 -10.58
CA ARG A 70 -25.95 -9.89 -9.93
C ARG A 70 -25.42 -8.55 -9.41
N ARG A 71 -24.63 -8.62 -8.35
CA ARG A 71 -23.91 -7.46 -7.81
C ARG A 71 -22.58 -7.29 -8.55
N SER A 72 -22.26 -6.06 -8.92
CA SER A 72 -20.93 -5.72 -9.42
C SER A 72 -19.92 -5.65 -8.27
N PRO A 73 -18.63 -5.97 -8.52
CA PRO A 73 -17.59 -5.79 -7.52
C PRO A 73 -17.39 -4.29 -7.24
N THR A 74 -17.08 -3.96 -5.99
CA THR A 74 -16.71 -2.59 -5.59
C THR A 74 -15.23 -2.55 -5.22
N PRO A 75 -14.38 -1.90 -6.03
CA PRO A 75 -12.95 -1.81 -5.74
C PRO A 75 -12.72 -1.04 -4.44
N ARG A 76 -11.72 -1.47 -3.66
CA ARG A 76 -11.49 -0.99 -2.29
C ARG A 76 -10.00 -0.91 -1.99
N PRO A 77 -9.36 0.27 -2.15
CA PRO A 77 -8.03 0.52 -1.65
C PRO A 77 -7.96 0.32 -0.13
N ASN A 78 -6.78 -0.04 0.39
CA ASN A 78 -6.58 -0.13 1.84
C ASN A 78 -6.88 1.21 2.53
N PHE A 79 -6.47 2.34 1.95
CA PHE A 79 -6.66 3.66 2.53
C PHE A 79 -7.05 4.73 1.49
N ALA A 80 -7.86 5.68 1.92
CA ALA A 80 -8.04 6.96 1.24
C ALA A 80 -7.56 8.09 2.14
N LEU A 81 -6.65 8.91 1.63
CA LEU A 81 -6.22 10.13 2.30
C LEU A 81 -7.21 11.23 1.97
N MET A 82 -7.75 11.88 3.00
CA MET A 82 -8.77 12.91 2.88
C MET A 82 -8.18 14.26 3.27
N LYS A 83 -8.49 15.32 2.50
CA LYS A 83 -8.18 16.71 2.85
C LYS A 83 -9.44 17.54 2.67
N LYS A 84 -9.86 18.28 3.71
CA LYS A 84 -11.07 19.12 3.69
C LYS A 84 -12.32 18.37 3.15
N GLY A 85 -12.50 17.11 3.57
CA GLY A 85 -13.65 16.28 3.19
C GLY A 85 -13.58 15.65 1.79
N ARG A 86 -12.49 15.85 1.02
CA ARG A 86 -12.29 15.22 -0.30
C ARG A 86 -11.18 14.20 -0.26
N VAL A 87 -11.34 13.11 -1.01
CA VAL A 87 -10.25 12.14 -1.21
C VAL A 87 -9.19 12.77 -2.11
N VAL A 88 -7.96 12.85 -1.61
CA VAL A 88 -6.81 13.41 -2.33
C VAL A 88 -5.80 12.36 -2.78
N LYS A 89 -5.80 11.15 -2.18
CA LYS A 89 -4.99 10.02 -2.64
C LYS A 89 -5.64 8.69 -2.29
N LEU A 90 -5.42 7.69 -3.14
CA LEU A 90 -5.74 6.30 -2.88
C LEU A 90 -4.44 5.53 -2.62
N LEU A 91 -4.38 4.83 -1.49
CA LEU A 91 -3.20 4.11 -1.04
C LEU A 91 -3.54 2.63 -0.83
N ASP A 92 -2.63 1.75 -1.23
CA ASP A 92 -2.66 0.33 -0.91
C ASP A 92 -1.34 -0.05 -0.23
N ALA A 93 -1.37 -0.84 0.84
CA ALA A 93 -0.17 -1.33 1.51
C ALA A 93 0.01 -2.83 1.23
N LYS A 94 1.22 -3.24 0.84
CA LYS A 94 1.53 -4.66 0.61
C LYS A 94 2.92 -5.00 1.14
N TYR A 95 2.99 -6.05 1.98
CA TYR A 95 4.25 -6.59 2.46
C TYR A 95 4.89 -7.45 1.37
N ARG A 96 5.60 -6.78 0.46
CA ARG A 96 6.35 -7.42 -0.62
C ARG A 96 7.55 -6.54 -0.96
N ASP A 97 8.68 -7.20 -1.19
CA ASP A 97 9.81 -6.52 -1.80
C ASP A 97 9.51 -6.25 -3.29
N LEU A 98 9.07 -5.03 -3.59
CA LEU A 98 8.88 -4.55 -4.96
C LEU A 98 10.14 -3.86 -5.52
N TRP A 99 11.22 -3.82 -4.75
CA TRP A 99 12.52 -3.31 -5.20
C TRP A 99 13.26 -4.40 -5.97
N GLU A 100 13.31 -5.61 -5.43
CA GLU A 100 13.93 -6.76 -6.10
C GLU A 100 12.99 -7.47 -7.07
N ARG A 101 11.67 -7.42 -6.82
CA ARG A 101 10.66 -8.13 -7.62
C ARG A 101 9.73 -7.14 -8.30
N SER A 102 9.47 -7.34 -9.59
CA SER A 102 8.52 -6.50 -10.31
C SER A 102 7.11 -6.57 -9.72
N LEU A 103 6.35 -5.48 -9.87
CA LEU A 103 4.94 -5.42 -9.49
C LEU A 103 4.15 -6.46 -10.28
N PRO A 104 3.46 -7.41 -9.63
CA PRO A 104 2.67 -8.40 -10.34
C PRO A 104 1.52 -7.78 -11.11
N ALA A 105 1.25 -8.32 -12.30
CA ALA A 105 0.20 -7.83 -13.19
C ALA A 105 -1.17 -7.66 -12.50
N LYS A 106 -1.58 -8.62 -11.66
CA LYS A 106 -2.86 -8.53 -10.92
C LYS A 106 -2.94 -7.29 -10.03
N MET A 107 -1.85 -6.94 -9.33
CA MET A 107 -1.82 -5.74 -8.49
C MET A 107 -1.78 -4.48 -9.35
N LEU A 108 -0.98 -4.49 -10.42
CA LEU A 108 -0.93 -3.39 -11.36
C LEU A 108 -2.31 -3.09 -11.95
N TYR A 109 -3.07 -4.10 -12.37
CA TYR A 109 -4.43 -3.91 -12.89
C TYR A 109 -5.36 -3.33 -11.84
N GLN A 110 -5.30 -3.81 -10.61
CA GLN A 110 -6.11 -3.28 -9.51
C GLN A 110 -5.77 -1.81 -9.22
N LEU A 111 -4.48 -1.47 -9.13
CA LEU A 111 -4.02 -0.10 -8.92
C LEU A 111 -4.35 0.80 -10.11
N ALA A 112 -4.28 0.26 -11.33
CA ALA A 112 -4.66 0.99 -12.53
C ALA A 112 -6.15 1.37 -12.49
N ILE A 113 -7.03 0.46 -12.08
CA ILE A 113 -8.46 0.75 -11.84
C ILE A 113 -8.60 1.89 -10.82
N TYR A 114 -7.87 1.87 -9.70
CA TYR A 114 -7.91 2.96 -8.74
C TYR A 114 -7.49 4.30 -9.35
N ALA A 115 -6.38 4.31 -10.09
CA ALA A 115 -5.84 5.52 -10.70
C ALA A 115 -6.78 6.11 -11.76
N VAL A 116 -7.37 5.27 -12.64
CA VAL A 116 -8.30 5.73 -13.68
C VAL A 116 -9.65 6.18 -13.14
N SER A 117 -9.97 5.93 -11.87
CA SER A 117 -11.16 6.53 -11.22
C SER A 117 -11.12 8.06 -11.19
N GLY A 118 -9.95 8.66 -11.43
CA GLY A 118 -9.73 10.11 -11.43
C GLY A 118 -9.52 10.69 -10.03
N ILE A 119 -9.76 9.91 -8.98
CA ILE A 119 -9.47 10.31 -7.60
C ILE A 119 -7.96 10.42 -7.39
N GLY A 120 -7.55 11.41 -6.61
CA GLY A 120 -6.13 11.64 -6.29
C GLY A 120 -5.28 11.93 -7.50
N ASP A 121 -5.75 12.89 -8.32
CA ASP A 121 -5.06 13.38 -9.51
C ASP A 121 -4.70 12.27 -10.50
N LYS A 122 -5.62 11.31 -10.66
CA LYS A 122 -5.45 10.12 -11.50
C LYS A 122 -4.26 9.25 -11.09
N THR A 123 -3.98 9.18 -9.78
CA THR A 123 -2.91 8.35 -9.24
C THR A 123 -3.41 7.37 -8.18
N ALA A 124 -2.75 6.21 -8.13
CA ALA A 124 -2.87 5.27 -7.02
C ALA A 124 -1.48 4.86 -6.53
N THR A 125 -1.27 4.89 -5.23
CA THR A 125 0.03 4.60 -4.63
C THR A 125 0.01 3.24 -3.93
N ILE A 126 0.99 2.40 -4.23
CA ILE A 126 1.27 1.20 -3.44
C ILE A 126 2.47 1.47 -2.52
N LEU A 127 2.25 1.31 -1.23
CA LEU A 127 3.24 1.36 -0.17
C LEU A 127 3.78 -0.04 0.07
N TYR A 128 5.10 -0.19 0.04
CA TYR A 128 5.75 -1.49 0.24
C TYR A 128 7.01 -1.35 1.07
N PRO A 129 7.36 -2.35 1.89
CA PRO A 129 8.54 -2.30 2.73
C PRO A 129 9.81 -2.47 1.90
N THR A 130 10.89 -1.83 2.32
CA THR A 130 12.23 -2.08 1.81
C THR A 130 13.26 -1.94 2.93
N LEU A 131 14.39 -2.62 2.75
CA LEU A 131 15.58 -2.54 3.58
C LEU A 131 16.70 -1.76 2.87
N SER A 132 16.43 -1.17 1.70
CA SER A 132 17.41 -0.34 1.01
C SER A 132 17.59 0.99 1.74
N ASP A 133 18.85 1.42 1.88
CA ASP A 133 19.22 2.69 2.50
C ASP A 133 18.71 3.93 1.71
N ILE A 134 18.54 3.79 0.39
CA ILE A 134 18.13 4.89 -0.50
C ILE A 134 16.92 4.45 -1.35
N PRO A 135 15.76 4.28 -0.70
CA PRO A 135 14.59 3.76 -1.38
C PRO A 135 14.05 4.81 -2.34
N THR A 136 14.01 4.49 -3.64
CA THR A 136 13.56 5.42 -4.68
C THR A 136 12.15 5.09 -5.15
N THR A 137 11.29 6.10 -5.22
CA THR A 137 9.94 5.97 -5.74
C THR A 137 9.97 5.64 -7.23
N ALA A 138 9.23 4.60 -7.63
CA ALA A 138 9.02 4.26 -9.04
C ALA A 138 7.61 4.68 -9.47
N LYS A 139 7.44 4.93 -10.77
CA LYS A 139 6.17 5.36 -11.36
C LYS A 139 5.90 4.58 -12.63
N ILE A 140 4.67 4.09 -12.79
CA ILE A 140 4.20 3.41 -13.99
C ILE A 140 3.06 4.23 -14.57
N ASP A 141 3.26 4.75 -15.78
CA ASP A 141 2.23 5.51 -16.49
C ASP A 141 1.29 4.56 -17.25
N ILE A 142 0.00 4.87 -17.20
CA ILE A 142 -1.07 4.18 -17.92
C ILE A 142 -1.44 5.09 -19.09
N ASN A 143 -1.05 4.68 -20.30
CA ASN A 143 -1.26 5.48 -21.50
C ASN A 143 -2.38 4.88 -22.34
N ASP A 144 -3.10 5.76 -23.05
CA ASP A 144 -3.96 5.34 -24.15
C ASP A 144 -3.07 4.90 -25.32
N PRO A 145 -3.12 3.63 -25.76
CA PRO A 145 -2.26 3.15 -26.84
C PRO A 145 -2.61 3.78 -28.21
N VAL A 146 -3.78 4.41 -28.35
CA VAL A 146 -4.24 5.02 -29.61
C VAL A 146 -3.88 6.50 -29.65
N SER A 147 -4.19 7.26 -28.60
CA SER A 147 -3.89 8.70 -28.55
C SER A 147 -2.50 9.03 -27.99
N CYS A 148 -1.78 8.04 -27.46
CA CYS A 148 -0.51 8.19 -26.72
C CYS A 148 -0.61 9.16 -25.53
N GLY A 149 -1.81 9.51 -25.08
CA GLY A 149 -2.04 10.37 -23.93
C GLY A 149 -1.92 9.61 -22.61
N ASN A 150 -1.34 10.25 -21.60
CA ASN A 150 -1.36 9.70 -20.24
C ASN A 150 -2.78 9.77 -19.66
N ILE A 151 -3.31 8.61 -19.28
CA ILE A 151 -4.64 8.48 -18.67
C ILE A 151 -4.52 8.63 -17.16
N ALA A 152 -3.53 7.96 -16.56
CA ALA A 152 -3.34 7.83 -15.12
C ALA A 152 -1.93 7.31 -14.80
N SER A 153 -1.60 7.22 -13.51
CA SER A 153 -0.32 6.65 -13.07
C SER A 153 -0.43 5.82 -11.79
N VAL A 154 0.43 4.82 -11.66
CA VAL A 154 0.63 4.04 -10.43
C VAL A 154 1.98 4.41 -9.83
N ILE A 155 1.99 4.76 -8.54
CA ILE A 155 3.19 5.12 -7.80
C ILE A 155 3.58 3.95 -6.90
N LEU A 156 4.81 3.47 -7.03
CA LEU A 156 5.41 2.46 -6.15
C LEU A 156 6.26 3.22 -5.15
N GLN A 157 5.73 3.38 -3.96
CA GLN A 157 6.36 4.16 -2.91
C GLN A 157 6.96 3.24 -1.86
N PRO A 158 8.29 3.14 -1.78
CA PRO A 158 8.93 2.33 -0.76
C PRO A 158 8.84 2.98 0.63
N VAL A 159 8.81 2.14 1.65
CA VAL A 159 8.86 2.47 3.08
C VAL A 159 10.06 1.76 3.70
N ASN A 160 11.07 2.51 4.12
CA ASN A 160 12.25 1.97 4.78
C ASN A 160 11.89 1.59 6.22
N LEU A 161 11.88 0.29 6.50
CA LEU A 161 11.45 -0.22 7.79
C LEU A 161 12.44 0.04 8.92
N GLU A 162 13.75 0.10 8.63
CA GLU A 162 14.79 0.40 9.62
C GLU A 162 14.62 1.84 10.12
N LYS A 163 14.45 2.77 9.19
CA LYS A 163 14.16 4.17 9.51
C LYS A 163 12.86 4.33 10.31
N VAL A 164 11.78 3.62 9.94
CA VAL A 164 10.55 3.67 10.74
C VAL A 164 10.78 3.09 12.14
N ALA A 165 11.57 2.03 12.29
CA ALA A 165 11.88 1.44 13.59
C ALA A 165 12.65 2.39 14.51
N GLU A 166 13.64 3.10 13.96
CA GLU A 166 14.40 4.12 14.66
C GLU A 166 13.51 5.29 15.09
N LEU A 167 12.73 5.84 14.15
CA LEU A 167 11.90 7.03 14.37
C LEU A 167 10.74 6.77 15.33
N VAL A 168 10.14 5.58 15.30
CA VAL A 168 9.08 5.20 16.27
C VAL A 168 9.63 5.09 17.70
N SER A 169 10.91 4.79 17.86
CA SER A 169 11.56 4.64 19.18
C SER A 169 12.15 5.95 19.70
N GLY A 170 12.17 7.02 18.89
CA GLY A 170 12.82 8.28 19.17
C GLY A 170 11.96 9.49 18.83
N ASP A 171 12.33 10.22 17.77
CA ASP A 171 11.78 11.53 17.42
C ASP A 171 10.48 11.44 16.60
N LEU A 172 9.36 11.72 17.27
CA LEU A 172 8.03 11.76 16.65
C LEU A 172 7.87 12.87 15.60
N GLY A 173 8.62 13.96 15.68
CA GLY A 173 8.61 15.05 14.69
C GLY A 173 9.25 14.62 13.38
N GLU A 174 10.40 13.95 13.46
CA GLU A 174 11.04 13.35 12.29
C GLU A 174 10.20 12.21 11.69
N LEU A 175 9.56 11.39 12.52
CA LEU A 175 8.59 10.38 12.07
C LEU A 175 7.47 11.02 11.26
N ARG A 176 6.91 12.14 11.74
CA ARG A 176 5.87 12.89 11.02
C ARG A 176 6.36 13.37 9.67
N GLY A 177 7.52 14.01 9.62
CA GLY A 177 8.13 14.48 8.37
C GLY A 177 8.35 13.34 7.37
N TYR A 178 8.81 12.19 7.86
CA TYR A 178 9.02 11.00 7.03
C TYR A 178 7.71 10.44 6.46
N VAL A 179 6.69 10.25 7.29
CA VAL A 179 5.38 9.76 6.84
C VAL A 179 4.75 10.73 5.85
N MET A 180 4.83 12.04 6.10
CA MET A 180 4.32 13.05 5.18
C MET A 180 5.00 12.99 3.82
N LYS A 181 6.32 12.73 3.76
CA LYS A 181 7.05 12.55 2.49
C LYS A 181 6.62 11.30 1.73
N ILE A 182 6.29 10.22 2.44
CA ILE A 182 5.80 8.98 1.82
C ILE A 182 4.41 9.17 1.21
N ILE A 183 3.54 9.95 1.85
CA ILE A 183 2.14 10.10 1.40
C ILE A 183 1.90 11.37 0.57
N SER A 184 2.87 12.29 0.48
CA SER A 184 2.81 13.52 -0.34
C SER A 184 2.79 13.23 -1.83
#